data_AF-A0A7W4CH88-F1
#
_entry.id   AF-A0A7W4CH88-F1
#
_cell.length_a   1.000
_cell.length_b   1.000
_cell.length_c   1.000
_cell.angle_alpha   90.00
_cell.angle_beta   90.00
_cell.angle_gamma   90.00
#
_symmetry.space_group_name_H-M   'P 1'
#
loop_
_entity.id
_entity.type
_entity.pdbx_description
1 polymer ?
#
loop_
_entity_poly.entity_id
_entity_poly.type
_entity_poly.pdbx_seq_one_letter_code
_entity_poly.pdbx_strand_id
1 'polypeptide(L)'
;PEALIERMIEHIPDKHFKMIRYFGFLSNRRRGEMLPKVYDALGIAPKDAPEMPGYAAMLKGYVKVDPFECILCGHRLTFLR
;
A
#
# COMPACT_ATOMS: atom_id res chain seq x y z
N PRO A 1 -25.76 -22.53 -3.65
CA PRO A 1 -26.23 -21.39 -2.82
C PRO A 1 -25.72 -21.52 -1.38
N GLU A 2 -25.89 -22.70 -0.76
CA GLU A 2 -25.39 -22.98 0.59
C GLU A 2 -23.87 -22.82 0.71
N ALA A 3 -23.09 -23.34 -0.25
CA ALA A 3 -21.63 -23.26 -0.22
C ALA A 3 -21.07 -21.82 -0.26
N LEU A 4 -21.84 -20.85 -0.77
CA LEU A 4 -21.46 -19.42 -0.74
C LEU A 4 -21.69 -18.83 0.65
N ILE A 5 -22.78 -19.23 1.30
CA ILE A 5 -23.17 -18.78 2.63
C ILE A 5 -22.17 -19.31 3.67
N GLU A 6 -21.77 -20.58 3.57
CA GLU A 6 -20.77 -21.19 4.47
C GLU A 6 -19.43 -20.44 4.44
N ARG A 7 -18.94 -20.09 3.25
CA ARG A 7 -17.69 -19.32 3.09
C ARG A 7 -17.78 -17.90 3.66
N MET A 8 -18.97 -17.29 3.63
CA MET A 8 -19.15 -15.98 4.26
C MET A 8 -19.17 -16.05 5.78
N ILE A 9 -19.67 -17.15 6.36
CA ILE A 9 -19.72 -17.37 7.81
C ILE A 9 -18.31 -17.48 8.40
N GLU A 10 -17.35 -18.08 7.70
CA GLU A 10 -15.95 -18.18 8.15
C GLU A 10 -15.28 -16.81 8.43
N HIS A 11 -15.73 -15.75 7.75
CA HIS A 11 -15.22 -14.40 7.96
C HIS A 11 -15.90 -13.65 9.12
N ILE A 12 -16.99 -14.20 9.68
CA ILE A 12 -17.72 -13.61 10.79
C ILE A 12 -17.15 -14.21 12.09
N PRO A 13 -16.44 -13.42 12.92
CA PRO A 13 -15.91 -13.93 14.18
C PRO A 13 -17.02 -14.17 15.19
N ASP A 14 -16.80 -15.13 16.09
CA ASP A 14 -17.74 -15.47 17.15
C ASP A 14 -18.07 -14.27 18.05
N LYS A 15 -19.25 -14.33 18.67
CA LYS A 15 -19.65 -13.35 19.67
C LYS A 15 -18.64 -13.37 20.83
N HIS A 16 -18.06 -12.20 21.13
CA HIS A 16 -16.97 -12.00 22.11
C HIS A 16 -15.58 -12.49 21.69
N PHE A 17 -15.39 -12.91 20.43
CA PHE A 17 -14.05 -13.13 19.90
C PHE A 17 -13.26 -11.82 19.88
N LYS A 18 -12.08 -11.81 20.51
CA LYS A 18 -11.18 -10.64 20.50
C LYS A 18 -10.53 -10.55 19.12
N MET A 19 -11.15 -9.80 18.21
CA MET A 19 -10.57 -9.48 16.91
C MET A 19 -9.26 -8.70 17.08
N ILE A 20 -8.15 -9.24 16.60
CA ILE A 20 -6.88 -8.53 16.53
C ILE A 20 -6.83 -7.78 15.18
N ARG A 21 -7.23 -6.50 15.20
CA ARG A 21 -7.41 -5.68 13.99
C ARG A 21 -6.12 -5.32 13.23
N TYR A 22 -4.97 -5.51 13.86
CA TYR A 22 -3.65 -5.20 13.30
C TYR A 22 -2.67 -6.35 13.51
N PHE A 23 -3.15 -7.59 13.42
CA PHE A 23 -2.26 -8.74 13.43
C PHE A 23 -1.59 -8.88 12.06
N GLY A 24 -0.39 -8.32 11.96
CA GLY A 24 0.62 -8.84 11.05
C GLY A 24 1.58 -9.69 11.87
N PHE A 25 2.20 -10.70 11.24
CA PHE A 25 3.34 -11.42 11.82
C PHE A 25 4.43 -10.46 12.35
N LEU A 26 4.49 -9.23 11.80
CA LEU A 26 5.38 -8.14 12.20
C LEU A 26 4.61 -6.86 12.46
N SER A 27 5.07 -6.06 13.42
CA SER A 27 4.58 -4.70 13.62
C SER A 27 4.96 -3.80 12.45
N ASN A 28 4.14 -2.78 12.14
CA ASN A 28 4.41 -1.83 11.05
C ASN A 28 5.82 -1.20 11.14
N ARG A 29 6.30 -0.94 12.36
CA ARG A 29 7.64 -0.39 12.62
C ARG A 29 8.77 -1.34 12.20
N ARG A 30 8.61 -2.65 12.39
CA ARG A 30 9.63 -3.67 12.10
C ARG A 30 9.45 -4.32 10.74
N ARG A 31 8.29 -4.15 10.11
CA ARG A 31 7.94 -4.81 8.84
C ARG A 31 8.98 -4.58 7.75
N GLY A 32 9.46 -3.35 7.58
CA GLY A 32 10.46 -3.04 6.54
C GLY A 32 11.78 -3.80 6.69
N GLU A 33 12.24 -3.99 7.93
CA GLU A 33 13.51 -4.67 8.23
C GLU A 33 13.36 -6.20 8.29
N MET A 34 12.24 -6.68 8.84
CA MET A 34 12.07 -8.09 9.21
C MET A 34 11.33 -8.90 8.14
N LEU A 35 10.46 -8.29 7.34
CA LEU A 35 9.69 -9.01 6.32
C LEU A 35 10.59 -9.67 5.25
N PRO A 36 11.68 -9.04 4.76
CA PRO A 36 12.61 -9.71 3.84
C PRO A 36 13.20 -10.99 4.43
N LYS A 37 13.65 -10.97 5.69
CA LYS A 37 14.22 -12.15 6.38
C LYS A 37 13.24 -13.30 6.50
N VAL A 38 11.95 -12.98 6.66
CA VAL A 38 10.88 -13.97 6.73
C VAL A 38 10.67 -14.61 5.36
N TYR A 39 10.70 -13.82 4.29
CA TYR A 39 10.63 -14.34 2.92
C TYR A 39 11.83 -15.23 2.59
N ASP A 40 13.04 -14.83 2.98
CA ASP A 40 14.24 -15.65 2.81
C ASP A 40 14.11 -17.00 3.54
N ALA A 41 13.66 -16.97 4.81
CA ALA A 41 13.49 -18.17 5.63
C ALA A 41 12.41 -19.12 5.09
N LEU A 42 11.38 -18.58 4.42
CA LEU A 42 10.29 -19.34 3.82
C LEU A 42 10.53 -19.72 2.36
N GLY A 43 11.63 -19.28 1.74
CA GLY A 43 11.89 -19.47 0.31
C GLY A 43 10.88 -18.77 -0.59
N ILE A 44 10.26 -17.70 -0.12
CA ILE A 44 9.26 -16.93 -0.87
C ILE A 44 9.99 -15.82 -1.63
N ALA A 45 9.79 -15.72 -2.94
CA ALA A 45 10.31 -14.59 -3.69
C ALA A 45 9.61 -13.29 -3.23
N PRO A 46 10.37 -12.22 -2.88
CA PRO A 46 9.77 -10.95 -2.55
C PRO A 46 9.00 -10.42 -3.75
N LYS A 47 7.78 -9.91 -3.52
CA LYS A 47 7.06 -9.17 -4.55
C LYS A 47 7.78 -7.85 -4.80
N ASP A 48 7.92 -7.49 -6.07
CA ASP A 48 8.38 -6.17 -6.45
C ASP A 48 7.46 -5.13 -5.81
N ALA A 49 8.07 -4.13 -5.14
CA ALA A 49 7.32 -3.00 -4.66
C ALA A 49 6.71 -2.31 -5.90
N PRO A 50 5.39 -2.02 -5.91
CA PRO A 50 4.82 -1.25 -7.00
C PRO A 50 5.54 0.11 -7.04
N GLU A 51 5.85 0.60 -8.24
CA GLU A 51 6.32 1.97 -8.40
C GLU A 51 5.27 2.91 -7.82
N MET A 52 5.56 3.49 -6.66
CA MET A 52 4.70 4.47 -6.05
C MET A 52 4.89 5.78 -6.82
N PRO A 53 3.84 6.31 -7.49
CA PRO A 53 3.97 7.58 -8.18
C PRO A 53 4.36 8.66 -7.17
N GLY A 54 5.36 9.47 -7.51
CA GLY A 54 5.72 10.63 -6.70
C GLY A 54 4.56 11.63 -6.59
N TYR A 55 4.64 12.56 -5.65
CA TYR A 55 3.61 13.59 -5.42
C TYR A 55 3.13 14.28 -6.71
N ALA A 56 4.06 14.67 -7.58
CA ALA A 56 3.73 15.31 -8.84
C ALA A 56 2.97 14.40 -9.82
N ALA A 57 3.35 13.14 -9.92
CA ALA A 57 2.63 12.16 -10.75
C ALA A 57 1.21 11.92 -10.23
N MET A 58 1.04 11.84 -8.90
CA MET A 58 -0.28 11.74 -8.26
C MET A 58 -1.13 12.98 -8.55
N LEU A 59 -0.59 14.18 -8.34
CA LEU A 59 -1.33 15.42 -8.54
C LEU A 59 -1.71 15.63 -10.01
N LYS A 60 -0.80 15.31 -10.93
CA LYS A 60 -1.07 15.31 -12.37
C LYS A 60 -2.14 14.29 -12.75
N GLY A 61 -2.14 13.12 -12.13
CA GLY A 61 -3.18 12.11 -12.32
C GLY A 61 -4.57 12.59 -11.87
N TYR A 62 -4.63 13.26 -10.72
CA TYR A 62 -5.87 13.73 -10.08
C TYR A 62 -6.43 15.01 -10.72
N VAL A 63 -5.63 16.08 -10.79
CA VAL A 63 -6.05 17.41 -11.24
C VAL A 63 -5.83 17.62 -12.74
N LYS A 64 -5.09 16.71 -13.41
CA LYS A 64 -4.65 16.87 -14.83
C LYS A 64 -3.75 18.09 -15.07
N VAL A 65 -3.14 18.63 -14.01
CA VAL A 65 -2.19 19.73 -14.06
C VAL A 65 -0.87 19.30 -13.43
N ASP A 66 0.24 19.57 -14.11
CA ASP A 66 1.58 19.29 -13.59
C ASP A 66 2.00 20.40 -12.60
N PRO A 67 2.24 20.11 -11.31
CA PRO A 67 2.62 21.13 -10.34
C PRO A 67 3.97 21.78 -10.63
N PHE A 68 4.80 21.17 -11.48
CA PHE A 68 6.10 21.69 -11.86
C PHE A 68 6.09 22.34 -13.25
N GLU A 69 4.92 22.57 -13.85
CA GLU A 69 4.79 23.30 -15.10
C GLU A 69 4.24 24.71 -14.83
N CYS A 70 4.89 25.73 -15.38
CA CYS A 70 4.42 27.10 -15.25
C CYS A 70 3.14 27.29 -16.06
N ILE A 71 2.04 27.68 -15.40
CA ILE A 71 0.74 27.94 -16.06
C ILE A 71 0.77 29.08 -17.09
N LEU A 72 1.78 29.96 -17.05
CA LEU A 72 1.89 31.10 -17.95
C LEU A 72 2.75 30.82 -19.18
N CYS A 73 3.86 30.10 -19.01
CA CYS A 73 4.86 29.92 -20.07
C CYS A 73 5.20 28.46 -20.38
N GLY A 74 4.58 27.48 -19.71
CA GLY A 74 4.81 26.04 -19.93
C GLY A 74 6.19 25.52 -19.54
N HIS A 75 7.07 26.37 -18.99
CA HIS A 75 8.42 25.96 -18.59
C HIS A 75 8.40 25.22 -17.24
N ARG A 76 9.39 24.36 -17.04
CA ARG A 76 9.53 23.59 -15.79
C ARG A 76 9.98 24.48 -14.64
N LEU A 77 9.19 24.50 -13.56
CA LEU A 77 9.53 25.17 -12.31
C LEU A 77 10.67 24.42 -11.61
N THR A 78 11.65 25.17 -11.13
CA THR A 78 12.79 24.68 -10.36
C THR A 78 12.85 25.40 -9.02
N PHE A 79 13.19 24.69 -7.94
CA PHE A 79 13.44 25.34 -6.66
C PHE A 79 14.70 26.20 -6.77
N LEU A 80 14.59 27.47 -6.37
CA LEU A 80 15.75 28.29 -6.08
C LEU A 80 16.43 27.71 -4.84
N ARG A 81 17.74 27.53 -4.94
CA ARG A 81 18.57 26.90 -3.91
C ARG A 81 19.11 27.93 -2.94
#